data_AF-A0A7V8ZG12-F1
#
_entry.id   AF-A0A7V8ZG12-F1
#
_cell.length_a   1.000
_cell.length_b   1.000
_cell.length_c   1.000
_cell.angle_alpha   90.00
_cell.angle_beta   90.00
_cell.angle_gamma   90.00
#
_symmetry.space_group_name_H-M   'P 1'
#
loop_
_entity.id
_entity.type
_entity.pdbx_description
1 polymer ?
#
loop_
_entity_poly.entity_id
_entity_poly.type
_entity_poly.pdbx_seq_one_letter_code
_entity_poly.pdbx_strand_id
1 'polypeptide(L)' 'YEVGDELRGRFGTTGPTLDLKALATERLHAGGVAEVRDVGLCTICTPRELFFSHRRDGPRTGRQAGIAWLS' A
#
# COMPACT_ATOMS: atom_id res chain seq x y z
N TYR A 1 -2.30 -5.20 6.22
CA TYR A 1 -2.05 -6.17 5.13
C TYR A 1 -1.24 -7.33 5.69
N GLU A 2 -1.81 -8.53 5.79
CA GLU A 2 -1.14 -9.68 6.42
C GLU A 2 0.07 -10.16 5.62
N VAL A 3 1.17 -10.48 6.32
CA VAL A 3 2.43 -10.95 5.73
C VAL A 3 3.08 -12.04 6.58
N GLY A 4 3.96 -12.84 5.97
CA GLY A 4 4.75 -13.87 6.67
C GLY A 4 5.93 -13.32 7.48
N ASP A 5 6.56 -14.21 8.28
CA ASP A 5 7.64 -13.87 9.23
C ASP A 5 8.81 -13.12 8.60
N GLU A 6 9.21 -13.49 7.39
CA GLU A 6 10.31 -12.82 6.68
C GLU A 6 10.07 -11.30 6.58
N LEU A 7 8.88 -10.90 6.13
CA LEU A 7 8.53 -9.49 5.97
C LEU A 7 8.24 -8.83 7.32
N ARG A 8 7.75 -9.59 8.31
CA ARG A 8 7.60 -9.07 9.67
C ARG A 8 8.94 -8.69 10.29
N GLY A 9 9.92 -9.59 10.21
CA GLY A 9 11.28 -9.36 10.70
C GLY A 9 11.97 -8.22 9.94
N ARG A 10 11.81 -8.16 8.62
CA ARG A 10 12.40 -7.10 7.79
C ARG A 10 11.87 -5.71 8.11
N PHE A 11 10.58 -5.58 8.42
CA PHE A 11 9.94 -4.28 8.65
C PHE A 11 9.58 -4.01 10.11
N GLY A 12 9.98 -4.88 11.04
CA GLY A 12 9.85 -4.67 12.48
C GLY A 12 8.41 -4.52 12.98
N THR A 13 7.44 -5.22 12.38
CA THR A 13 6.06 -5.22 12.91
C THR A 13 5.89 -6.27 14.00
N THR A 14 5.18 -5.92 15.06
CA THR A 14 4.82 -6.84 16.16
C THR A 14 3.57 -7.67 15.84
N GLY A 15 2.76 -7.24 14.87
CA GLY A 15 1.53 -7.89 14.46
C GLY A 15 1.66 -8.71 13.17
N PRO A 16 0.62 -9.49 12.81
CA PRO A 16 0.61 -10.26 11.57
C PRO A 16 0.53 -9.39 10.32
N THR A 17 0.27 -8.09 10.48
CA THR A 17 0.03 -7.14 9.39
C THR A 17 1.10 -6.07 9.28
N LEU A 18 1.32 -5.61 8.05
CA LEU A 18 1.99 -4.37 7.73
C LEU A 18 1.00 -3.29 7.31
N ASP A 19 1.33 -2.05 7.68
CA ASP A 19 0.82 -0.84 7.07
C ASP A 19 1.82 -0.33 6.02
N LEU A 20 1.53 -0.63 4.76
CA LEU A 20 2.40 -0.25 3.65
C LEU A 20 2.45 1.26 3.43
N LYS A 21 1.38 1.98 3.80
CA LYS A 21 1.32 3.43 3.61
C LYS A 21 2.15 4.15 4.66
N ALA A 22 2.02 3.74 5.93
CA ALA A 22 2.83 4.28 7.02
C ALA A 22 4.33 4.07 6.76
N LEU A 23 4.73 2.86 6.33
CA LEU A 23 6.12 2.56 5.94
C LEU A 23 6.61 3.43 4.77
N ALA A 24 5.76 3.70 3.78
CA ALA A 24 6.11 4.60 2.67
C ALA A 24 6.27 6.04 3.15
N THR A 25 5.34 6.54 3.96
CA THR A 25 5.38 7.89 4.55
C THR A 25 6.64 8.11 5.38
N GLU A 26 6.98 7.17 6.26
CA GLU A 26 8.21 7.23 7.07
C GLU A 26 9.45 7.35 6.17
N ARG A 27 9.54 6.51 5.13
CA ARG A 27 10.67 6.53 4.18
C ARG A 27 10.74 7.80 3.36
N LEU A 28 9.60 8.34 2.94
CA LEU A 28 9.53 9.59 2.18
C LEU A 28 10.02 10.76 3.05
N HIS A 29 9.58 10.84 4.31
CA HIS A 29 10.05 11.86 5.23
C HIS A 29 11.54 11.71 5.56
N ALA A 30 12.03 10.49 5.79
CA ALA A 30 13.45 10.24 5.96
C ALA A 30 14.28 10.65 4.71
N GLY A 31 13.67 10.61 3.52
CA GLY A 31 14.24 11.10 2.27
C GLY A 31 14.10 12.61 2.03
N GLY A 32 13.56 13.38 2.98
CA GLY A 32 13.43 14.83 2.88
C GLY A 32 12.17 15.32 2.15
N VAL A 33 11.20 14.45 1.87
CA VAL A 33 9.91 14.86 1.30
C VAL A 33 9.13 15.63 2.37
N ALA A 34 8.85 16.90 2.08
CA ALA A 34 8.19 17.81 3.02
C ALA A 34 6.71 17.50 3.23
N GLU A 35 6.02 17.08 2.18
CA GLU A 35 4.58 16.82 2.21
C GLU A 35 4.25 15.44 1.63
N VAL A 36 3.54 14.65 2.42
CA VAL A 36 3.02 13.33 2.02
C VAL A 36 1.54 13.30 2.33
N ARG A 37 0.72 12.94 1.33
CA ARG A 37 -0.74 12.78 1.50
C ARG A 37 -1.14 11.33 1.31
N ASP A 38 -1.71 10.73 2.35
CA ASP A 38 -2.43 9.46 2.23
C ASP A 38 -3.86 9.74 1.76
N VAL A 39 -4.27 9.08 0.67
CA VAL A 39 -5.64 9.15 0.13
C VAL A 39 -6.67 8.41 0.98
N GLY A 40 -6.24 7.65 2.00
CA GLY A 40 -7.13 6.92 2.92
C GLY A 40 -7.79 5.68 2.32
N LEU A 41 -7.50 5.34 1.06
CA LEU A 41 -8.14 4.23 0.35
C LEU A 41 -7.37 2.90 0.51
N CYS A 42 -8.11 1.78 0.46
CA CYS A 42 -7.57 0.43 0.50
C CYS A 42 -8.20 -0.41 -0.61
N THR A 43 -7.40 -0.95 -1.52
CA THR A 43 -7.90 -1.73 -2.67
C THR A 43 -8.69 -2.96 -2.28
N ILE A 44 -8.44 -3.54 -1.09
CA ILE A 44 -9.17 -4.68 -0.54
C ILE A 44 -10.51 -4.25 0.09
N CYS A 45 -10.51 -3.19 0.91
CA CYS A 45 -11.62 -2.83 1.81
C CYS A 45 -12.68 -1.93 1.17
N THR A 46 -12.32 -1.14 0.15
CA THR A 46 -13.28 -0.32 -0.60
C THR A 46 -14.28 -1.19 -1.37
N PRO A 47 -15.45 -0.65 -1.75
CA PRO A 47 -16.38 -1.31 -2.66
C PRO A 47 -15.69 -1.94 -3.87
N ARG A 48 -16.16 -3.12 -4.27
CA ARG A 48 -15.46 -4.03 -5.18
C ARG A 48 -15.34 -3.46 -6.60
N GLU A 49 -16.30 -2.62 -6.96
CA GLU A 49 -16.41 -1.91 -8.24
C GLU A 49 -15.40 -0.76 -8.39
N LEU A 50 -14.81 -0.26 -7.30
CA LEU A 50 -13.87 0.87 -7.36
C LEU A 50 -12.43 0.44 -7.69
N PHE A 51 -12.00 -0.70 -7.17
CA PHE A 51 -10.63 -1.17 -7.32
C PHE A 51 -10.54 -2.68 -7.54
N PHE A 52 -9.79 -3.11 -8.56
CA PHE A 52 -9.13 -4.42 -8.58
C PHE A 52 -8.23 -4.61 -7.34
N SER A 53 -8.20 -5.83 -6.80
CA SER A 53 -7.30 -6.19 -5.71
C SER A 53 -6.77 -7.61 -5.89
N HIS A 54 -5.46 -7.74 -6.10
CA HIS A 54 -4.81 -9.04 -6.26
C HIS A 54 -5.01 -9.94 -5.03
N ARG A 55 -4.93 -9.38 -3.81
CA ARG A 55 -5.08 -10.15 -2.57
C ARG A 55 -6.49 -10.71 -2.41
N ARG A 56 -7.51 -9.98 -2.89
CA ARG A 56 -8.93 -10.36 -2.82
C ARG A 56 -9.35 -11.27 -3.98
N ASP A 57 -9.00 -10.90 -5.21
CA ASP A 57 -9.53 -11.51 -6.44
C ASP A 57 -8.52 -12.44 -7.14
N GLY A 58 -7.31 -12.55 -6.62
CA GLY A 58 -6.25 -13.42 -7.14
C GLY A 58 -5.50 -12.85 -8.36
N PRO A 59 -4.59 -13.64 -8.95
CA PRO A 59 -3.67 -13.19 -10.00
C PRO A 59 -4.35 -12.70 -11.28
N ARG A 60 -5.54 -13.21 -11.59
CA ARG A 60 -6.29 -12.95 -12.83
C ARG A 60 -7.11 -11.66 -12.82
N THR A 61 -7.15 -10.90 -11.72
CA THR A 61 -7.84 -9.60 -11.67
C THR A 61 -7.18 -8.56 -12.58
N GLY A 62 -7.85 -7.44 -12.85
CA GLY A 62 -7.31 -6.31 -13.62
C GLY A 62 -6.20 -5.55 -12.89
N ARG A 63 -5.74 -4.44 -13.49
CA ARG A 63 -4.73 -3.55 -12.90
C ARG A 63 -5.17 -2.09 -13.05
N GLN A 64 -4.87 -1.27 -12.06
CA GLN A 64 -4.96 0.19 -12.14
C GLN A 64 -3.60 0.80 -12.48
N ALA A 65 -3.60 2.08 -12.86
CA ALA A 65 -2.39 2.88 -13.06
C ALA A 65 -2.48 4.20 -12.27
N GLY A 66 -1.36 4.58 -11.64
CA GLY A 66 -1.15 5.96 -11.17
C GLY A 66 -0.37 6.73 -12.23
N ILE A 67 -0.90 7.84 -12.71
CA ILE A 67 -0.34 8.62 -13.82
C ILE A 67 -0.12 10.05 -13.34
N ALA A 68 1.06 10.60 -13.59
CA ALA A 68 1.39 12.00 -13.36
C ALA A 68 2.19 12.51 -14.57
N TRP A 69 1.90 13.73 -15.03
CA TRP A 69 2.63 14.38 -16.11
C TRP A 69 2.77 15.87 -15.80
N LEU A 70 3.78 16.50 -16.38
CA LEU A 70 3.87 17.95 -16.42
C LEU A 70 3.03 18.42 -17.61
N SER A 71 2.13 19.36 -17.34
CA SER A 71 1.32 20.04 -18.37
C SER A 71 2.04 21.25 -18.90
#